data_AF-A0A1H5V1X9-F1
#
_entry.id   AF-A0A1H5V1X9-F1
#
_cell.length_a   1.000
_cell.length_b   1.000
_cell.length_c   1.000
_cell.angle_alpha   90.00
_cell.angle_beta   90.00
_cell.angle_gamma   90.00
#
_symmetry.space_group_name_H-M   'P 1'
#
loop_
_entity.id
_entity.type
_entity.pdbx_description
1 polymer ?
#
loop_
_entity_poly.entity_id
_entity_poly.type
_entity_poly.pdbx_seq_one_letter_code
_entity_poly.pdbx_strand_id
1 'polypeptide(L)'
;MTRMVKCIKLGREAEGLDFQTYPGELGKRIFENVSKEAWRQWIEHQTMLVNENRLNLSDAKARKYLAEQLEAHFFGSGAEQPVGYIPSKN
;
A
#
# COMPACT_ATOMS: atom_id res chain seq x y z
N MET A 1 -4.86 -2.23 -21.47
CA MET A 1 -5.29 -0.83 -21.32
C MET A 1 -4.95 -0.41 -19.91
N THR A 2 -4.16 0.64 -19.75
CA THR A 2 -3.72 1.11 -18.44
C THR A 2 -4.89 1.75 -17.70
N ARG A 3 -5.33 1.13 -16.61
CA ARG A 3 -6.38 1.70 -15.76
C ARG A 3 -5.83 2.93 -15.06
N MET A 4 -6.50 4.07 -15.14
CA MET A 4 -6.18 5.22 -14.28
C MET A 4 -6.99 5.13 -13.00
N VAL A 5 -6.34 5.38 -11.86
CA VAL A 5 -6.95 5.39 -10.53
C VAL A 5 -6.61 6.69 -9.83
N LYS A 6 -7.55 7.20 -9.05
CA LYS A 6 -7.32 8.38 -8.22
C LYS A 6 -6.54 7.95 -6.99
N CYS A 7 -5.23 8.14 -7.02
CA CYS A 7 -4.37 7.70 -5.94
C CYS A 7 -4.59 8.59 -4.71
N ILE A 8 -5.08 8.02 -3.63
CA ILE A 8 -5.32 8.74 -2.36
C ILE A 8 -4.03 9.30 -1.75
N LYS A 9 -2.89 8.65 -2.01
CA LYS A 9 -1.58 9.09 -1.51
C LYS A 9 -0.98 10.23 -2.33
N LEU A 10 -1.14 10.18 -3.65
CA LEU A 10 -0.59 11.19 -4.56
C LEU A 10 -1.56 12.36 -4.81
N GLY A 11 -2.84 12.22 -4.45
CA GLY A 11 -3.87 13.21 -4.70
C GLY A 11 -4.21 13.45 -6.17
N ARG A 12 -3.66 12.63 -7.08
CA ARG A 12 -3.81 12.75 -8.54
C ARG A 12 -4.13 11.41 -9.19
N GLU A 13 -4.63 11.46 -10.41
CA GLU A 13 -4.83 10.28 -11.25
C GLU A 13 -3.47 9.74 -11.68
N ALA A 14 -3.28 8.44 -11.46
CA ALA A 14 -2.07 7.72 -11.81
C ALA A 14 -2.42 6.32 -12.30
N GLU A 15 -1.45 5.63 -12.89
CA GLU A 15 -1.65 4.27 -13.38
C GLU A 15 -1.97 3.33 -12.21
N GLY A 16 -3.16 2.73 -12.25
CA GLY A 16 -3.62 1.72 -11.30
C GLY A 16 -2.87 0.41 -11.44
N LEU A 17 -3.05 -0.42 -10.44
CA LEU A 17 -2.63 -1.83 -10.49
C LEU A 17 -3.33 -2.53 -11.66
N ASP A 18 -2.62 -3.45 -12.34
CA ASP A 18 -3.22 -4.20 -13.47
C ASP A 18 -4.12 -5.35 -12.98
N PHE A 19 -3.94 -5.80 -11.74
CA PHE A 19 -4.67 -6.92 -11.14
C PHE A 19 -4.89 -6.71 -9.64
N GLN A 20 -5.99 -7.28 -9.13
CA GLN A 20 -6.23 -7.37 -7.69
C GLN A 20 -5.22 -8.34 -7.08
N THR A 21 -4.26 -7.80 -6.34
CA THR A 21 -3.22 -8.58 -5.64
C THR A 21 -3.74 -9.25 -4.38
N TYR A 22 -4.91 -8.85 -3.88
CA TYR A 22 -5.53 -9.40 -2.67
C TYR A 22 -6.97 -9.87 -2.95
N PRO A 23 -7.36 -11.05 -2.46
CA PRO A 23 -8.77 -11.45 -2.43
C PRO A 23 -9.52 -10.65 -1.34
N GLY A 24 -10.78 -10.33 -1.61
CA GLY A 24 -11.67 -9.63 -0.68
C GLY A 24 -11.81 -8.13 -0.93
N GLU A 25 -12.58 -7.46 -0.07
CA GLU A 25 -12.93 -6.04 -0.22
C GLU A 25 -11.72 -5.11 -0.11
N LEU A 26 -10.72 -5.50 0.69
CA LEU A 26 -9.47 -4.77 0.85
C LEU A 26 -8.67 -4.70 -0.46
N GLY A 27 -8.55 -5.82 -1.17
CA GLY A 27 -7.93 -5.87 -2.49
C GLY A 27 -8.67 -5.02 -3.52
N LYS A 28 -10.00 -5.01 -3.48
CA LYS A 28 -10.82 -4.15 -4.33
C LYS A 28 -10.58 -2.67 -4.03
N ARG A 29 -10.57 -2.26 -2.76
CA ARG A 29 -10.31 -0.87 -2.36
C ARG A 29 -8.93 -0.40 -2.80
N ILE A 30 -7.89 -1.22 -2.60
CA ILE A 30 -6.52 -0.93 -3.09
C ILE A 30 -6.56 -0.74 -4.61
N PHE A 31 -7.15 -1.68 -5.31
CA PHE A 31 -7.22 -1.66 -6.77
C PHE A 31 -7.96 -0.44 -7.33
N GLU A 32 -8.90 0.14 -6.58
CA GLU A 32 -9.66 1.33 -6.97
C GLU A 32 -8.99 2.65 -6.55
N ASN A 33 -8.18 2.66 -5.49
CA ASN A 33 -7.66 3.88 -4.86
C ASN A 33 -6.13 3.99 -4.82
N VAL A 34 -5.39 2.97 -5.25
CA VAL A 34 -3.93 2.90 -5.15
C VAL A 34 -3.31 2.69 -6.54
N SER A 35 -2.36 3.56 -6.88
CA SER A 35 -1.59 3.48 -8.13
C SER A 35 -0.38 2.54 -8.01
N LYS A 36 0.17 2.10 -9.14
CA LYS A 36 1.42 1.34 -9.23
C LYS A 36 2.57 2.01 -8.48
N GLU A 37 2.68 3.33 -8.58
CA GLU A 37 3.71 4.11 -7.87
C GLU A 37 3.57 3.95 -6.35
N ALA A 38 2.36 4.17 -5.82
CA ALA A 38 2.10 4.05 -4.38
C ALA A 38 2.20 2.60 -3.89
N TRP A 39 1.82 1.64 -4.73
CA TRP A 39 2.01 0.23 -4.46
C TRP A 39 3.49 -0.15 -4.35
N ARG A 40 4.34 0.39 -5.23
CA ARG A 40 5.78 0.15 -5.17
C ARG A 40 6.39 0.64 -3.87
N GLN A 41 6.02 1.85 -3.42
CA GLN A 41 6.43 2.36 -2.10
C GLN A 41 5.94 1.47 -0.96
N TRP A 42 4.71 0.95 -1.06
CA TRP A 42 4.19 0.00 -0.08
C TRP A 42 4.99 -1.30 -0.06
N ILE A 43 5.41 -1.86 -1.20
CA ILE A 43 6.23 -3.08 -1.24
C ILE A 43 7.58 -2.89 -0.54
N GLU A 44 8.21 -1.73 -0.70
CA GLU A 44 9.45 -1.40 0.02
C GLU A 44 9.20 -1.30 1.52
N HIS A 45 8.13 -0.61 1.93
CA HIS A 45 7.73 -0.50 3.34
C HIS A 45 7.37 -1.86 3.95
N GLN A 46 6.63 -2.70 3.22
CA GLN A 46 6.29 -4.06 3.60
C GLN A 46 7.55 -4.90 3.80
N THR A 47 8.53 -4.78 2.90
CA THR A 47 9.81 -5.49 3.02
C THR A 47 10.55 -5.06 4.28
N MET A 48 10.56 -3.77 4.60
CA MET A 48 11.14 -3.26 5.84
C MET A 48 10.42 -3.81 7.08
N LEU A 49 9.08 -3.76 7.11
CA LEU A 49 8.26 -4.30 8.21
C LEU A 49 8.51 -5.80 8.43
N VAL A 50 8.59 -6.57 7.35
CA VAL A 50 8.86 -8.01 7.39
C VAL A 50 10.24 -8.30 7.99
N ASN A 51 11.26 -7.53 7.62
CA ASN A 51 12.61 -7.71 8.16
C ASN A 51 12.69 -7.29 9.64
N GLU A 52 12.16 -6.12 10.00
CA GLU A 52 12.21 -5.58 11.37
C GLU A 52 11.43 -6.45 12.36
N ASN A 53 10.20 -6.82 12.03
CA ASN A 53 9.36 -7.63 12.90
C ASN A 53 9.62 -9.13 12.73
N ARG A 54 10.57 -9.53 11.87
CA ARG A 54 10.80 -10.91 11.41
C ARG A 54 9.50 -11.66 11.12
N LEU A 55 8.60 -10.99 10.42
CA LEU A 55 7.26 -11.52 10.13
C LEU A 55 7.36 -12.67 9.15
N ASN A 56 6.69 -13.77 9.47
CA ASN A 56 6.58 -14.89 8.56
C ASN A 56 5.32 -14.74 7.71
N LEU A 57 5.45 -14.53 6.39
CA LEU A 57 4.32 -14.41 5.45
C LEU A 57 3.44 -15.67 5.38
N SER A 58 3.91 -16.78 5.95
CA SER A 58 3.13 -18.01 6.10
C SER A 58 2.19 -17.97 7.31
N ASP A 59 2.43 -17.09 8.28
CA ASP A 59 1.63 -16.99 9.49
C ASP A 59 0.39 -16.09 9.27
N ALA A 60 -0.76 -16.54 9.75
CA ALA A 60 -2.01 -15.81 9.61
C ALA A 60 -2.02 -14.47 10.37
N LYS A 61 -1.30 -14.37 11.51
CA LYS A 61 -1.15 -13.10 12.23
C LYS A 61 -0.31 -12.10 11.45
N ALA A 62 0.76 -12.55 10.79
CA ALA A 62 1.58 -11.68 9.96
C ALA A 62 0.79 -11.11 8.78
N ARG A 63 -0.03 -11.94 8.12
CA ARG A 63 -0.92 -11.47 7.05
C ARG A 63 -1.95 -10.46 7.54
N LYS A 64 -2.54 -10.71 8.72
CA LYS A 64 -3.49 -9.79 9.34
C LYS A 64 -2.82 -8.47 9.71
N TYR A 65 -1.64 -8.52 10.32
CA TYR A 65 -0.84 -7.34 10.64
C TYR A 65 -0.47 -6.53 9.40
N LEU A 66 -0.05 -7.19 8.32
CA LEU A 66 0.25 -6.51 7.06
C LEU A 66 -0.99 -5.86 6.45
N ALA A 67 -2.16 -6.51 6.53
CA ALA A 67 -3.42 -5.92 6.08
C ALA A 67 -3.82 -4.69 6.93
N GLU A 68 -3.65 -4.75 8.25
CA GLU A 68 -3.90 -3.61 9.14
C GLU A 68 -2.94 -2.44 8.90
N GLN A 69 -1.64 -2.73 8.72
CA GLN A 69 -0.63 -1.72 8.36
C GLN A 69 -0.91 -1.11 6.99
N LEU A 70 -1.39 -1.92 6.04
CA LEU A 70 -1.77 -1.47 4.71
C LEU A 70 -2.99 -0.55 4.80
N GLU A 71 -4.04 -0.97 5.50
CA GLU A 71 -5.23 -0.14 5.72
C GLU A 71 -4.86 1.14 6.46
N ALA A 72 -3.97 1.11 7.44
CA ALA A 72 -3.48 2.31 8.10
C ALA A 72 -2.69 3.23 7.14
N HIS A 73 -1.81 2.65 6.31
CA HIS A 73 -0.95 3.40 5.39
C HIS A 73 -1.72 4.08 4.26
N PHE A 74 -2.82 3.47 3.81
CA PHE A 74 -3.64 3.94 2.70
C PHE A 74 -4.96 4.59 3.14
N PHE A 75 -5.72 3.99 4.07
CA PHE A 75 -7.10 4.34 4.42
C PHE A 75 -7.31 4.86 5.86
N GLY A 76 -6.29 4.90 6.71
CA GLY A 76 -6.37 5.39 8.09
C GLY A 76 -6.90 6.82 8.18
N SER A 77 -7.70 7.12 9.23
CA SER A 77 -8.39 8.40 9.42
C SER A 77 -7.41 9.56 9.63
N GLY A 78 -7.22 10.35 8.58
CA GLY A 78 -6.39 11.55 8.61
C GLY A 78 -4.97 11.23 8.16
N ALA A 79 -4.49 12.01 7.19
CA ALA A 79 -3.11 12.04 6.80
C ALA A 79 -2.23 12.46 7.98
N GLU A 80 -1.88 11.54 8.87
CA GLU A 80 -0.60 11.61 9.55
C GLU A 80 0.42 11.14 8.51
N GLN A 81 0.90 12.10 7.70
CA GLN A 81 2.16 11.89 7.02
C GLN A 81 3.18 11.54 8.12
N PRO A 82 3.86 10.38 8.09
CA PRO A 82 5.03 10.22 8.94
C PRO A 82 5.95 11.41 8.62
N VAL A 83 6.18 12.24 9.64
CA VAL A 83 7.01 13.44 9.58
C VAL A 83 8.40 12.98 9.15
N GLY A 84 8.70 13.06 7.84
CA GLY A 84 10.05 12.79 7.34
C GLY A 84 10.21 11.96 6.07
N TYR A 85 9.17 11.43 5.40
CA TYR A 85 9.41 10.70 4.14
C TYR A 85 9.47 11.64 2.92
N ILE A 86 10.67 12.12 2.62
CA ILE A 86 11.03 12.78 1.36
C ILE A 86 11.47 11.66 0.39
N PRO A 87 10.69 11.26 -0.62
CA PRO A 87 11.20 10.38 -1.67
C PRO A 87 12.23 11.18 -2.47
N SER A 88 13.52 10.93 -2.19
CA SER A 88 14.60 11.50 -2.98
C SER A 88 14.49 10.96 -4.40
N LYS A 89 14.09 11.83 -5.34
CA LYS A 89 14.18 11.55 -6.77
C LYS A 89 15.67 11.39 -7.13
N ASN A 90 16.02 10.29 -7.79
CA ASN A 90 17.12 10.29 -8.75
C ASN A 90 16.66 9.60 -10.03
#